data_AF-A0A840Q9D0-F1
#
_entry.id   AF-A0A840Q9D0-F1
#
_cell.length_a   1.000
_cell.length_b   1.000
_cell.length_c   1.000
_cell.angle_alpha   90.00
_cell.angle_beta   90.00
_cell.angle_gamma   90.00
#
_symmetry.space_group_name_H-M   'P 1'
#
loop_
_entity.id
_entity.type
_entity.pdbx_description
1 polymer ?
#
loop_
_entity_poly.entity_id
_entity_poly.type
_entity_poly.pdbx_seq_one_letter_code
_entity_poly.pdbx_strand_id
1 'polypeptide(L)' 'MEIDLRPYRIGGEVTGDWTGPYGVNADGAVLVRPDRFIAWRSKGPGTAAELEKALRTVLAR' A
#
# COMPACT_ATOMS: atom_id res chain seq x y z
N MET A 1 -0.15 20.81 1.79
CA MET A 1 -1.14 19.95 1.12
C MET A 1 -1.30 18.71 1.98
N GLU A 2 -2.46 18.58 2.61
CA GLU A 2 -2.86 17.40 3.35
C GLU A 2 -3.20 16.28 2.36
N ILE A 3 -2.83 15.05 2.67
CA ILE A 3 -3.08 13.89 1.80
C ILE A 3 -4.04 12.98 2.55
N ASP A 4 -5.25 12.83 2.03
CA ASP A 4 -6.21 11.86 2.55
C ASP A 4 -5.73 10.45 2.18
N LEU A 5 -5.10 9.79 3.15
CA LEU A 5 -4.76 8.38 3.06
C LEU A 5 -5.86 7.58 3.75
N ARG A 6 -6.52 6.71 2.98
CA ARG A 6 -7.52 5.78 3.51
C ARG A 6 -6.90 4.38 3.61
N PRO A 7 -6.47 3.96 4.82
CA PRO A 7 -5.99 2.60 5.02
C PRO A 7 -7.18 1.62 4.96
N TYR A 8 -6.96 0.47 4.34
CA TYR A 8 -7.88 -0.67 4.37
C TYR A 8 -7.14 -1.91 4.85
N ARG A 9 -7.66 -2.57 5.88
CA ARG A 9 -7.10 -3.82 6.41
C ARG A 9 -7.80 -5.04 5.79
N ILE A 10 -7.08 -5.78 4.96
CA ILE A 10 -7.58 -7.05 4.43
C ILE A 10 -7.45 -8.17 5.47
N GLY A 11 -8.44 -9.05 5.55
CA GLY A 11 -8.62 -10.03 6.62
C GLY A 11 -9.28 -9.47 7.88
N GLY A 12 -9.68 -8.19 7.87
CA GLY A 12 -10.48 -7.55 8.92
C GLY A 12 -11.65 -6.79 8.32
N GLU A 13 -11.37 -5.66 7.67
CA GLU A 13 -12.37 -4.78 7.05
C GLU A 13 -12.85 -5.30 5.69
N VAL A 14 -11.96 -5.98 4.97
CA VAL A 14 -12.21 -6.53 3.63
C VAL A 14 -11.83 -8.00 3.64
N THR A 15 -12.56 -8.82 2.90
CA THR A 15 -12.31 -10.27 2.77
C THR A 15 -12.00 -10.64 1.32
N GLY A 16 -11.33 -11.79 1.13
CA GLY A 16 -10.94 -12.29 -0.20
C GLY A 16 -9.44 -12.54 -0.34
N ASP A 17 -9.07 -13.32 -1.36
CA ASP A 17 -7.68 -13.52 -1.74
C ASP A 17 -7.17 -12.29 -2.50
N TRP A 18 -6.38 -11.48 -1.80
CA TRP A 18 -5.76 -10.28 -2.34
C TRP A 18 -4.24 -10.45 -2.53
N THR A 19 -3.61 -11.36 -1.80
CA THR A 19 -2.15 -11.48 -1.73
C THR A 19 -1.56 -11.96 -3.04
N GLY A 20 -2.20 -12.95 -3.69
CA GLY A 20 -1.78 -13.49 -4.99
C GLY A 20 -1.76 -12.43 -6.09
N PRO A 21 -2.91 -11.77 -6.40
CA PRO A 21 -2.97 -10.73 -7.43
C PRO A 21 -2.02 -9.56 -7.21
N TYR A 22 -1.79 -9.16 -5.95
CA TYR A 22 -0.90 -8.04 -5.61
C TYR A 22 0.58 -8.44 -5.42
N GLY A 23 0.87 -9.74 -5.33
CA GLY A 23 2.22 -10.29 -5.21
C GLY A 23 2.90 -9.96 -3.89
N VAL A 24 2.15 -10.05 -2.79
CA VAL A 24 2.63 -9.79 -1.41
C VAL A 24 2.22 -10.94 -0.49
N ASN A 25 2.81 -11.03 0.70
CA ASN A 25 2.38 -11.99 1.73
C ASN A 25 1.19 -11.43 2.52
N ALA A 26 0.60 -12.25 3.39
CA ALA A 26 -0.55 -11.86 4.21
C ALA A 26 -0.25 -10.69 5.18
N ASP A 27 1.01 -10.52 5.55
CA ASP A 27 1.52 -9.41 6.35
C ASP A 27 2.08 -8.26 5.48
N GLY A 28 1.86 -8.30 4.17
CA GLY A 28 2.33 -7.31 3.20
C GLY A 28 1.53 -6.01 3.18
N ALA A 29 1.98 -5.06 2.35
CA ALA A 29 1.28 -3.79 2.12
C ALA A 29 1.41 -3.33 0.66
N VAL A 30 0.40 -2.60 0.18
CA VAL A 30 0.37 -2.01 -1.17
C VAL A 30 -0.14 -0.59 -1.08
N LEU A 31 0.56 0.34 -1.74
CA LEU A 31 0.11 1.71 -1.96
C LEU A 31 -0.46 1.82 -3.38
N VAL A 32 -1.75 2.13 -3.48
CA VAL A 32 -2.47 2.30 -4.75
C VAL A 32 -2.79 3.78 -4.96
N ARG A 33 -2.51 4.29 -6.16
CA ARG A 33 -2.82 5.66 -6.57
C ARG A 33 -4.32 5.82 -6.88
N PRO A 34 -4.86 7.05 -6.86
CA PRO A 34 -6.25 7.30 -7.24
C PRO A 34 -6.63 6.84 -8.66
N ASP A 35 -5.66 6.75 -9.57
CA ASP A 35 -5.83 6.22 -10.93
C ASP A 35 -5.75 4.69 -11.02
N ARG A 36 -5.74 4.00 -9.87
CA ARG A 36 -5.74 2.54 -9.70
C ARG A 36 -4.42 1.85 -10.07
N PHE A 37 -3.32 2.59 -10.20
CA PHE A 37 -1.99 2.00 -10.36
C PHE A 37 -1.32 1.74 -9.02
N ILE A 38 -0.58 0.63 -8.92
CA ILE A 38 0.27 0.34 -7.77
C ILE A 38 1.49 1.27 -7.82
N ALA A 39 1.61 2.16 -6.85
CA ALA A 39 2.77 3.03 -6.69
C ALA A 39 3.93 2.35 -5.96
N TRP A 40 3.60 1.46 -5.02
CA TRP A 40 4.58 0.75 -4.20
C TRP A 40 3.95 -0.48 -3.57
N ARG A 41 4.79 -1.48 -3.26
CA ARG A 41 4.40 -2.66 -2.47
C ARG A 41 5.55 -3.15 -1.61
N SER A 42 5.23 -3.70 -0.46
CA SER A 42 6.14 -4.50 0.37
C SER A 42 5.62 -5.93 0.45
N LYS A 43 6.53 -6.90 0.23
CA LYS A 43 6.17 -8.33 0.31
C LYS A 43 5.83 -8.75 1.74
N GLY A 44 6.48 -8.19 2.75
CA GLY A 44 6.16 -8.40 4.18
C GLY A 44 5.70 -7.08 4.84
N PRO A 45 5.80 -6.95 6.18
CA PRO A 45 5.23 -5.83 6.94
C PRO A 45 5.63 -4.45 6.44
N GLY A 46 6.84 -4.35 5.87
CA GLY A 46 7.44 -3.07 5.53
C GLY A 46 7.65 -2.21 6.77
N THR A 47 8.03 -0.97 6.54
CA THR A 47 8.28 0.01 7.59
C THR A 47 7.63 1.35 7.23
N ALA A 48 7.38 2.17 8.25
CA ALA A 48 6.88 3.53 8.03
C ALA A 48 7.82 4.36 7.14
N ALA A 49 9.14 4.17 7.27
CA ALA A 49 10.14 4.86 6.46
C ALA A 49 10.09 4.46 4.97
N GLU A 50 9.86 3.19 4.66
CA GLU A 50 9.69 2.74 3.27
C GLU A 50 8.42 3.31 2.65
N LEU A 51 7.30 3.33 3.39
CA LEU A 51 6.06 3.94 2.93
C LEU A 51 6.20 5.44 2.74
N GLU A 52 6.85 6.15 3.67
CA GLU A 52 7.13 7.59 3.54
C GLU A 52 7.97 7.87 2.29
N LYS A 53 9.03 7.09 2.06
CA LYS A 53 9.86 7.21 0.85
C LYS A 53 9.06 6.98 -0.43
N ALA A 54 8.15 6.01 -0.43
CA ALA A 54 7.27 5.76 -1.56
C ALA A 54 6.33 6.94 -1.82
N LEU A 55 5.71 7.48 -0.76
CA LEU A 55 4.85 8.68 -0.86
C LEU A 55 5.62 9.88 -1.41
N ARG A 56 6.82 10.16 -0.88
CA ARG A 56 7.71 11.23 -1.37
C ARG A 56 8.01 11.11 -2.86
N THR A 57 8.34 9.90 -3.31
CA THR A 57 8.56 9.60 -4.73
C THR A 57 7.32 9.89 -5.57
N VAL A 58 6.15 9.40 -5.15
CA VAL A 58 4.88 9.57 -5.90
C VAL A 58 4.43 11.04 -5.96
N LEU A 59 4.71 11.79 -4.90
CA LEU A 59 4.30 13.18 -4.76
C LEU A 59 5.35 14.18 -5.28
N ALA A 60 6.51 13.69 -5.72
CA ALA A 60 7.68 14.49 -6.08
C ALA A 60 8.10 15.47 -4.95
N ARG A 61 8.33 14.94 -3.74
CA ARG A 61 8.68 15.68 -2.51
C ARG A 61 9.77 14.99 -1.69
#